data_AF-A0A1Z8VN13-F1
#
_entry.id   AF-A0A1Z8VN13-F1
#
_cell.length_a   1.000
_cell.length_b   1.000
_cell.length_c   1.000
_cell.angle_alpha   90.00
_cell.angle_beta   90.00
_cell.angle_gamma   90.00
#
_symmetry.space_group_name_H-M   'P 1'
#
loop_
_entity.id
_entity.type
_entity.pdbx_description
1 polymer ?
#
loop_
_entity_poly.entity_id
_entity_poly.type
_entity_poly.pdbx_seq_one_letter_code
_entity_poly.pdbx_strand_id
1 'polypeptide(L)'
;MNEFLAAAYESVIHDPPGWRESLKSVHREVGAFREKSLKSYLRGRKSPADLRQVDLRWVRIHKINLAAADLTGANLSPSNFERANLIGANLLDAVLSGVTLANANLTGANLTEADLYGATLIGTNFSGANLTAARLESADLMKANFEGANLEGANVKSECFRGAIFAGANLSGANLSGTDLMQANFEGANLTGADLSGATFSDGVLYAANFARANLSGADLSEAKLSITGRYASIISRRDPHTKKFLRTKVLVRGVNLKGANLTGANLV
;
A
#
# COMPACT_ATOMS: atom_id res chain seq x y z
N MET A 1 6.97 37.21 7.34
CA MET A 1 6.39 35.87 7.08
C MET A 1 5.24 35.96 6.09
N ASN A 2 4.29 36.90 6.25
CA ASN A 2 3.22 37.13 5.26
C ASN A 2 3.66 37.90 4.00
N GLU A 3 4.60 38.85 4.09
CA GLU A 3 4.99 39.65 2.91
C GLU A 3 5.80 38.87 1.87
N PHE A 4 6.65 37.92 2.29
CA PHE A 4 7.44 37.09 1.36
C PHE A 4 6.56 36.02 0.67
N LEU A 5 5.59 35.47 1.41
CA LEU A 5 4.60 34.53 0.86
C LEU A 5 3.57 35.26 -0.01
N ALA A 6 3.16 36.47 0.34
CA ALA A 6 2.26 37.30 -0.46
C ALA A 6 2.93 37.78 -1.76
N ALA A 7 4.20 38.20 -1.71
CA ALA A 7 4.95 38.58 -2.91
C ALA A 7 5.19 37.37 -3.85
N ALA A 8 5.42 36.18 -3.29
CA ALA A 8 5.51 34.95 -4.07
C ALA A 8 4.15 34.52 -4.64
N TYR A 9 3.02 34.87 -4.01
CA TYR A 9 1.68 34.55 -4.50
C TYR A 9 1.17 35.57 -5.53
N GLU A 10 1.44 36.86 -5.33
CA GLU A 10 1.05 37.93 -6.27
C GLU A 10 1.83 37.85 -7.59
N SER A 11 3.08 37.37 -7.57
CA SER A 11 3.85 37.12 -8.80
C SER A 11 3.34 35.92 -9.63
N VAL A 12 2.44 35.10 -9.08
CA VAL A 12 1.89 33.88 -9.72
C VAL A 12 0.57 34.15 -10.48
N ILE A 13 -0.07 35.29 -10.28
CA ILE A 13 -1.38 35.61 -10.91
C ILE A 13 -1.23 35.98 -12.41
N HIS A 14 -0.02 36.22 -12.89
CA HIS A 14 0.27 36.46 -14.31
C HIS A 14 1.33 35.49 -14.83
N ASP A 15 0.93 34.26 -15.20
CA ASP A 15 1.71 33.16 -15.81
C ASP A 15 2.90 33.61 -16.70
N PRO A 16 4.10 33.90 -16.12
CA PRO A 16 5.26 34.33 -16.89
C PRO A 16 6.17 33.12 -17.15
N PRO A 17 6.92 33.10 -18.27
CA PRO A 17 7.90 32.04 -18.51
C PRO A 17 8.88 31.91 -17.33
N GLY A 18 8.80 30.81 -16.58
CA GLY A 18 9.70 30.51 -15.46
C GLY A 18 9.04 30.25 -14.09
N TRP A 19 7.74 30.52 -13.89
CA TRP A 19 7.10 30.33 -12.58
C TRP A 19 7.19 28.90 -12.04
N ARG A 20 7.20 27.89 -12.92
CA ARG A 20 7.38 26.48 -12.52
C ARG A 20 8.74 26.24 -11.89
N GLU A 21 9.79 26.88 -12.40
CA GLU A 21 11.14 26.79 -11.82
C GLU A 21 11.24 27.59 -10.52
N SER A 22 10.60 28.75 -10.45
CA SER A 22 10.47 29.52 -9.20
C SER A 22 9.74 28.73 -8.12
N LEU A 23 8.64 28.06 -8.46
CA LEU A 23 7.88 27.21 -7.54
C LEU A 23 8.70 26.01 -7.05
N LYS A 24 9.43 25.34 -7.96
CA LYS A 24 10.38 24.27 -7.58
C LYS A 24 11.47 24.78 -6.65
N SER A 25 11.96 26.01 -6.84
CA SER A 25 12.95 26.64 -5.96
C SER A 25 12.36 26.87 -4.56
N VAL A 26 11.15 27.44 -4.47
CA VAL A 26 10.46 27.67 -3.19
C VAL A 26 10.23 26.36 -2.44
N HIS A 27 9.73 25.32 -3.12
CA HIS A 27 9.55 24.00 -2.50
C HIS A 27 10.86 23.42 -1.96
N ARG A 28 11.99 23.65 -2.67
CA ARG A 28 13.32 23.19 -2.24
C ARG A 28 13.78 23.91 -0.98
N GLU A 29 13.65 25.23 -0.93
CA GLU A 29 14.06 26.04 0.23
C GLU A 29 13.22 25.74 1.47
N VAL A 30 11.89 25.71 1.31
CA VAL A 30 10.96 25.36 2.40
C VAL A 30 11.23 23.94 2.90
N GLY A 31 11.44 22.99 1.98
CA GLY A 31 11.81 21.62 2.30
C GLY A 31 13.10 21.52 3.10
N ALA A 32 14.15 22.24 2.70
CA ALA A 32 15.44 22.26 3.39
C ALA A 32 15.35 22.89 4.79
N PHE A 33 14.56 23.95 4.95
CA PHE A 33 14.30 24.55 6.25
C PHE A 33 13.59 23.56 7.20
N ARG A 34 12.55 22.86 6.71
CA ARG A 34 11.81 21.85 7.48
C ARG A 34 12.68 20.65 7.84
N GLU A 35 13.51 20.20 6.91
CA GLU A 35 14.49 19.13 7.14
C GLU A 35 15.45 19.50 8.28
N LYS A 36 16.04 20.70 8.25
CA LYS A 36 16.94 21.19 9.31
C LYS A 36 16.21 21.28 10.64
N SER A 37 14.97 21.78 10.64
CA SER A 37 14.13 21.91 11.83
C SER A 37 13.81 20.53 12.44
N LEU A 38 13.42 19.56 11.62
CA LEU A 38 13.15 18.19 12.05
C LEU A 38 14.40 17.53 12.62
N LYS A 39 15.55 17.63 11.95
CA LYS A 39 16.83 17.11 12.46
C LYS A 39 17.21 17.72 13.80
N SER A 40 16.98 19.02 13.97
CA SER A 40 17.22 19.70 15.24
C SER A 40 16.27 19.22 16.32
N TYR A 41 14.99 19.06 15.99
CA TYR A 41 13.95 18.59 16.90
C TYR A 41 14.25 17.17 17.42
N LEU A 42 14.71 16.26 16.56
CA LEU A 42 15.00 14.87 16.91
C LEU A 42 16.33 14.69 17.66
N ARG A 43 17.21 15.69 17.65
CA ARG A 43 18.57 15.57 18.20
C ARG A 43 18.54 15.29 19.71
N GLY A 44 19.18 14.20 20.13
CA GLY A 44 19.32 13.82 21.54
C GLY A 44 18.03 13.37 22.21
N ARG A 45 16.95 13.20 21.44
CA ARG A 45 15.64 12.81 21.97
C ARG A 45 15.66 11.32 22.32
N LYS A 46 15.27 10.99 23.56
CA LYS A 46 15.23 9.61 24.08
C LYS A 46 13.82 9.00 24.06
N SER A 47 12.79 9.84 24.04
CA SER A 47 11.39 9.44 23.91
C SER A 47 10.95 9.52 22.45
N PRO A 48 9.90 8.77 22.06
CA PRO A 48 9.32 8.92 20.74
C PRO A 48 8.91 10.37 20.46
N ALA A 49 9.04 10.78 19.19
CA ALA A 49 8.79 12.15 18.79
C ALA A 49 7.28 12.42 18.68
N ASP A 50 6.77 13.45 19.37
CA ASP A 50 5.45 14.02 19.06
C ASP A 50 5.59 14.94 17.84
N LEU A 51 4.98 14.54 16.74
CA LEU A 51 4.96 15.20 15.45
C LEU A 51 3.52 15.25 14.92
N ARG A 52 2.52 15.29 15.80
CA ARG A 52 1.12 15.36 15.37
C ARG A 52 0.86 16.62 14.57
N GLN A 53 0.13 16.49 13.48
CA GLN A 53 -0.28 17.58 12.59
C GLN A 53 0.87 18.42 12.02
N VAL A 54 2.11 17.90 12.07
CA VAL A 54 3.27 18.63 11.56
C VAL A 54 3.21 18.73 10.03
N ASP A 55 3.66 19.86 9.49
CA ASP A 55 3.84 20.04 8.05
C ASP A 55 5.30 19.75 7.64
N LEU A 56 5.49 18.57 7.05
CA LEU A 56 6.76 18.07 6.51
C LEU A 56 6.76 18.00 4.98
N ARG A 57 5.86 18.73 4.31
CA ARG A 57 5.86 18.77 2.84
C ARG A 57 7.22 19.22 2.30
N TRP A 58 7.64 18.59 1.21
CA TRP A 58 8.89 18.81 0.49
C TRP A 58 10.18 18.49 1.24
N VAL A 59 10.09 17.93 2.45
CA VAL A 59 11.25 17.42 3.18
C VAL A 59 11.94 16.33 2.35
N ARG A 60 13.26 16.32 2.35
CA ARG A 60 14.07 15.27 1.72
C ARG A 60 15.08 14.76 2.73
N ILE A 61 14.77 13.64 3.37
CA ILE A 61 15.62 13.06 4.39
C ILE A 61 15.67 11.54 4.30
N HIS A 62 16.84 11.03 3.90
CA HIS A 62 17.08 9.61 3.83
C HIS A 62 17.43 9.04 5.20
N LYS A 63 16.95 7.83 5.51
CA LYS A 63 17.32 7.06 6.71
C LYS A 63 17.05 7.77 8.05
N ILE A 64 16.03 8.63 8.11
CA ILE A 64 15.64 9.26 9.38
C ILE A 64 15.08 8.20 10.35
N ASN A 65 15.32 8.39 11.64
CA ASN A 65 14.68 7.59 12.68
C ASN A 65 13.47 8.33 13.26
N LEU A 66 12.29 7.77 13.02
CA LEU A 66 10.98 8.18 13.50
C LEU A 66 10.24 6.99 14.16
N ALA A 67 10.99 6.01 14.66
CA ALA A 67 10.40 4.86 15.35
C ALA A 67 9.52 5.31 16.51
N ALA A 68 8.33 4.71 16.61
CA ALA A 68 7.28 5.02 17.57
C ALA A 68 6.80 6.49 17.59
N ALA A 69 7.22 7.33 16.62
CA ALA A 69 6.79 8.72 16.58
C ALA A 69 5.28 8.83 16.38
N ASP A 70 4.68 9.83 17.00
CA ASP A 70 3.28 10.18 16.76
C ASP A 70 3.22 11.21 15.65
N LEU A 71 2.78 10.77 14.48
CA LEU A 71 2.60 11.52 13.23
C LEU A 71 1.10 11.63 12.89
N THR A 72 0.20 11.51 13.87
CA THR A 72 -1.25 11.60 13.65
C THR A 72 -1.60 12.90 12.93
N GLY A 73 -2.30 12.82 11.80
CA GLY A 73 -2.69 13.97 10.98
C GLY A 73 -1.53 14.75 10.36
N ALA A 74 -0.29 14.23 10.41
CA ALA A 74 0.86 14.91 9.85
C ALA A 74 0.79 14.96 8.32
N ASN A 75 1.27 16.06 7.72
CA ASN A 75 1.33 16.21 6.28
C ASN A 75 2.77 16.05 5.77
N LEU A 76 3.06 14.91 5.14
CA LEU A 76 4.36 14.60 4.55
C LEU A 76 4.32 14.72 3.01
N SER A 77 3.32 15.36 2.41
CA SER A 77 3.05 15.26 0.96
C SER A 77 3.50 16.47 0.11
N PRO A 78 4.25 16.31 -1.00
CA PRO A 78 5.15 15.21 -1.31
C PRO A 78 6.49 15.40 -0.57
N SER A 79 7.08 14.32 -0.07
CA SER A 79 8.41 14.34 0.58
C SER A 79 9.17 13.06 0.27
N ASN A 80 10.46 13.04 0.55
CA ASN A 80 11.31 11.86 0.41
C ASN A 80 11.80 11.43 1.80
N PHE A 81 11.34 10.25 2.21
CA PHE A 81 11.70 9.54 3.43
C PHE A 81 12.24 8.13 3.10
N GLU A 82 12.97 7.99 1.99
CA GLU A 82 13.56 6.72 1.59
C GLU A 82 14.38 6.10 2.74
N ARG A 83 14.16 4.81 3.00
CA ARG A 83 14.81 4.04 4.08
C ARG A 83 14.56 4.59 5.50
N ALA A 84 13.52 5.40 5.71
CA ALA A 84 13.15 5.85 7.04
C ALA A 84 12.81 4.66 7.96
N ASN A 85 13.14 4.80 9.24
CA ASN A 85 12.69 3.90 10.28
C ASN A 85 11.43 4.50 10.94
N LEU A 86 10.29 3.86 10.72
CA LEU A 86 8.94 4.23 11.19
C LEU A 86 8.30 3.06 11.95
N ILE A 87 9.12 2.15 12.51
CA ILE A 87 8.63 0.99 13.27
C ILE A 87 7.71 1.47 14.39
N GLY A 88 6.48 0.96 14.44
CA GLY A 88 5.47 1.31 15.44
C GLY A 88 5.04 2.77 15.43
N ALA A 89 5.36 3.56 14.40
CA ALA A 89 4.92 4.95 14.31
C ALA A 89 3.39 5.03 14.16
N ASN A 90 2.79 6.08 14.73
CA ASN A 90 1.37 6.37 14.58
C ASN A 90 1.17 7.41 13.46
N LEU A 91 0.70 6.97 12.30
CA LEU A 91 0.40 7.75 11.10
C LEU A 91 -1.13 7.79 10.83
N LEU A 92 -1.94 7.64 11.88
CA LEU A 92 -3.40 7.79 11.79
C LEU A 92 -3.76 9.09 11.07
N ASP A 93 -4.59 9.00 10.02
CA ASP A 93 -5.06 10.17 9.24
C ASP A 93 -3.92 11.03 8.64
N ALA A 94 -2.72 10.46 8.47
CA ALA A 94 -1.58 11.19 7.90
C ALA A 94 -1.75 11.39 6.39
N VAL A 95 -1.36 12.57 5.90
CA VAL A 95 -1.34 12.89 4.46
C VAL A 95 0.03 12.56 3.88
N LEU A 96 0.09 11.44 3.15
CA LEU A 96 1.29 10.83 2.58
C LEU A 96 1.25 10.79 1.04
N SER A 97 0.35 11.55 0.40
CA SER A 97 0.20 11.53 -1.05
C SER A 97 1.50 11.92 -1.77
N GLY A 98 1.90 11.11 -2.74
CA GLY A 98 3.15 11.28 -3.49
C GLY A 98 4.43 11.18 -2.64
N VAL A 99 4.37 10.64 -1.41
CA VAL A 99 5.57 10.43 -0.59
C VAL A 99 6.46 9.35 -1.20
N THR A 100 7.78 9.50 -1.09
CA THR A 100 8.71 8.39 -1.34
C THR A 100 9.12 7.77 0.00
N LEU A 101 8.65 6.54 0.23
CA LEU A 101 9.03 5.69 1.38
C LEU A 101 9.77 4.42 0.94
N ALA A 102 10.33 4.39 -0.28
CA ALA A 102 11.00 3.20 -0.79
C ALA A 102 12.02 2.64 0.22
N ASN A 103 11.95 1.33 0.45
CA ASN A 103 12.75 0.60 1.43
C ASN A 103 12.65 1.10 2.89
N ALA A 104 11.62 1.88 3.24
CA ALA A 104 11.36 2.27 4.62
C ALA A 104 10.83 1.08 5.44
N ASN A 105 10.96 1.19 6.77
CA ASN A 105 10.44 0.19 7.69
C ASN A 105 9.27 0.77 8.50
N LEU A 106 8.05 0.32 8.20
CA LEU A 106 6.80 0.62 8.88
C LEU A 106 6.25 -0.60 9.64
N THR A 107 7.11 -1.51 10.08
CA THR A 107 6.69 -2.70 10.85
C THR A 107 5.84 -2.27 12.05
N GLY A 108 4.62 -2.81 12.16
CA GLY A 108 3.69 -2.51 13.26
C GLY A 108 3.20 -1.07 13.32
N ALA A 109 3.42 -0.24 12.30
CA ALA A 109 2.93 1.14 12.28
C ALA A 109 1.41 1.19 12.14
N ASN A 110 0.79 2.25 12.67
CA ASN A 110 -0.62 2.54 12.47
C ASN A 110 -0.80 3.53 11.34
N LEU A 111 -1.34 3.11 10.21
CA LEU A 111 -1.69 3.93 9.03
C LEU A 111 -3.20 3.92 8.77
N THR A 112 -4.04 3.70 9.79
CA THR A 112 -5.50 3.78 9.64
C THR A 112 -5.88 5.12 9.01
N GLU A 113 -6.72 5.05 7.96
CA GLU A 113 -7.21 6.21 7.20
C GLU A 113 -6.11 7.10 6.58
N ALA A 114 -4.85 6.64 6.52
CA ALA A 114 -3.77 7.42 5.90
C ALA A 114 -3.96 7.53 4.37
N ASP A 115 -3.61 8.69 3.83
CA ASP A 115 -3.65 8.96 2.40
C ASP A 115 -2.28 8.72 1.75
N LEU A 116 -2.10 7.57 1.11
CA LEU A 116 -0.89 7.16 0.36
C LEU A 116 -1.07 7.28 -1.16
N TYR A 117 -2.03 8.09 -1.64
CA TYR A 117 -2.30 8.25 -3.07
C TYR A 117 -1.02 8.58 -3.85
N GLY A 118 -0.69 7.79 -4.88
CA GLY A 118 0.48 8.01 -5.73
C GLY A 118 1.83 7.89 -5.03
N ALA A 119 1.91 7.32 -3.83
CA ALA A 119 3.15 7.17 -3.10
C ALA A 119 4.11 6.16 -3.76
N THR A 120 5.42 6.34 -3.62
CA THR A 120 6.43 5.35 -4.00
C THR A 120 6.82 4.53 -2.78
N LEU A 121 6.34 3.29 -2.75
CA LEU A 121 6.43 2.36 -1.61
C LEU A 121 7.22 1.08 -1.96
N ILE A 122 8.05 1.12 -3.01
CA ILE A 122 8.87 0.00 -3.47
C ILE A 122 9.71 -0.59 -2.33
N GLY A 123 9.58 -1.89 -2.07
CA GLY A 123 10.36 -2.60 -1.05
C GLY A 123 10.09 -2.15 0.39
N THR A 124 9.02 -1.38 0.62
CA THR A 124 8.66 -0.91 1.97
C THR A 124 8.17 -2.06 2.82
N ASN A 125 8.59 -2.11 4.08
CA ASN A 125 8.16 -3.13 5.02
C ASN A 125 6.98 -2.63 5.88
N PHE A 126 5.78 -3.13 5.61
CA PHE A 126 4.53 -2.94 6.37
C PHE A 126 4.15 -4.16 7.23
N SER A 127 5.07 -5.08 7.54
CA SER A 127 4.74 -6.29 8.32
C SER A 127 4.02 -5.93 9.62
N GLY A 128 2.87 -6.55 9.85
CA GLY A 128 2.02 -6.30 11.02
C GLY A 128 1.46 -4.88 11.15
N ALA A 129 1.58 -4.02 10.13
CA ALA A 129 1.05 -2.67 10.16
C ALA A 129 -0.49 -2.66 10.03
N ASN A 130 -1.12 -1.62 10.54
CA ASN A 130 -2.56 -1.40 10.39
C ASN A 130 -2.82 -0.34 9.31
N LEU A 131 -3.28 -0.73 8.13
CA LEU A 131 -3.68 0.12 7.01
C LEU A 131 -5.20 0.11 6.79
N THR A 132 -6.00 -0.15 7.83
CA THR A 132 -7.48 -0.14 7.74
C THR A 132 -7.96 1.15 7.09
N ALA A 133 -8.80 1.03 6.05
CA ALA A 133 -9.36 2.14 5.27
C ALA A 133 -8.32 3.11 4.67
N ALA A 134 -7.04 2.74 4.56
CA ALA A 134 -6.02 3.57 3.93
C ALA A 134 -6.27 3.70 2.41
N ARG A 135 -5.89 4.84 1.84
CA ARG A 135 -5.96 5.08 0.38
C ARG A 135 -4.59 4.85 -0.24
N LEU A 136 -4.42 3.79 -1.02
CA LEU A 136 -3.19 3.39 -1.72
C LEU A 136 -3.34 3.47 -3.25
N GLU A 137 -4.35 4.20 -3.74
CA GLU A 137 -4.60 4.34 -5.18
C GLU A 137 -3.35 4.90 -5.89
N SER A 138 -3.00 4.30 -7.03
CA SER A 138 -1.83 4.69 -7.84
C SER A 138 -0.47 4.62 -7.12
N ALA A 139 -0.35 4.02 -5.94
CA ALA A 139 0.91 3.89 -5.23
C ALA A 139 1.78 2.74 -5.80
N ASP A 140 3.06 2.95 -6.05
CA ASP A 140 3.98 1.88 -6.49
C ASP A 140 4.39 1.00 -5.31
N LEU A 141 3.91 -0.24 -5.31
CA LEU A 141 4.05 -1.20 -4.21
C LEU A 141 4.86 -2.43 -4.61
N MET A 142 5.67 -2.32 -5.66
CA MET A 142 6.56 -3.38 -6.10
C MET A 142 7.41 -3.91 -4.94
N LYS A 143 7.37 -5.23 -4.72
CA LYS A 143 8.11 -5.92 -3.65
C LYS A 143 7.85 -5.40 -2.21
N ALA A 144 6.77 -4.66 -1.97
CA ALA A 144 6.39 -4.28 -0.60
C ALA A 144 6.03 -5.52 0.23
N ASN A 145 6.31 -5.47 1.54
CA ASN A 145 5.97 -6.54 2.47
C ASN A 145 4.81 -6.15 3.39
N PHE A 146 3.67 -6.81 3.25
CA PHE A 146 2.46 -6.68 4.06
C PHE A 146 2.20 -7.93 4.92
N GLU A 147 3.21 -8.74 5.21
CA GLU A 147 3.04 -9.95 6.01
C GLU A 147 2.32 -9.66 7.33
N GLY A 148 1.18 -10.31 7.55
CA GLY A 148 0.32 -10.12 8.74
C GLY A 148 -0.28 -8.72 8.90
N ALA A 149 -0.20 -7.84 7.89
CA ALA A 149 -0.78 -6.50 7.96
C ALA A 149 -2.32 -6.52 7.88
N ASN A 150 -2.97 -5.50 8.43
CA ASN A 150 -4.41 -5.29 8.30
C ASN A 150 -4.72 -4.23 7.25
N LEU A 151 -5.27 -4.62 6.10
CA LEU A 151 -5.72 -3.76 5.01
C LEU A 151 -7.26 -3.81 4.84
N GLU A 152 -8.00 -4.10 5.92
CA GLU A 152 -9.47 -4.14 5.88
C GLU A 152 -10.05 -2.86 5.30
N GLY A 153 -10.90 -3.00 4.28
CA GLY A 153 -11.56 -1.88 3.59
C GLY A 153 -10.62 -0.89 2.89
N ALA A 154 -9.31 -1.19 2.78
CA ALA A 154 -8.37 -0.30 2.12
C ALA A 154 -8.70 -0.18 0.62
N ASN A 155 -8.47 1.01 0.07
CA ASN A 155 -8.56 1.23 -1.37
C ASN A 155 -7.18 1.09 -2.00
N VAL A 156 -6.96 -0.06 -2.63
CA VAL A 156 -5.64 -0.56 -3.03
C VAL A 156 -5.55 -0.66 -4.56
N LYS A 157 -6.33 0.14 -5.29
CA LYS A 157 -6.27 0.19 -6.75
C LYS A 157 -4.95 0.82 -7.24
N SER A 158 -3.92 0.01 -7.37
CA SER A 158 -2.60 0.39 -7.86
C SER A 158 -2.33 -0.13 -9.28
N GLU A 159 -1.40 0.55 -9.95
CA GLU A 159 -0.83 0.14 -11.22
C GLU A 159 0.22 -0.98 -11.06
N CYS A 160 0.84 -1.19 -9.88
CA CYS A 160 1.83 -2.26 -9.71
C CYS A 160 2.03 -2.76 -8.26
N PHE A 161 1.74 -4.06 -8.06
CA PHE A 161 2.04 -4.84 -6.86
C PHE A 161 2.97 -6.01 -7.14
N ARG A 162 3.70 -5.98 -8.26
CA ARG A 162 4.47 -7.13 -8.70
C ARG A 162 5.45 -7.60 -7.62
N GLY A 163 5.34 -8.88 -7.27
CA GLY A 163 6.16 -9.52 -6.23
C GLY A 163 5.93 -9.02 -4.80
N ALA A 164 4.83 -8.32 -4.52
CA ALA A 164 4.46 -7.93 -3.16
C ALA A 164 4.12 -9.16 -2.30
N ILE A 165 4.37 -9.07 -1.00
CA ILE A 165 4.12 -10.14 -0.04
C ILE A 165 2.93 -9.75 0.83
N PHE A 166 1.86 -10.53 0.80
CA PHE A 166 0.63 -10.40 1.59
C PHE A 166 0.37 -11.63 2.47
N ALA A 167 1.42 -12.41 2.78
CA ALA A 167 1.26 -13.65 3.55
C ALA A 167 0.57 -13.38 4.90
N GLY A 168 -0.54 -14.06 5.17
CA GLY A 168 -1.35 -13.91 6.38
C GLY A 168 -2.05 -12.54 6.54
N ALA A 169 -2.00 -11.66 5.54
CA ALA A 169 -2.61 -10.34 5.63
C ALA A 169 -4.14 -10.38 5.63
N ASN A 170 -4.78 -9.44 6.31
CA ASN A 170 -6.23 -9.23 6.23
C ASN A 170 -6.54 -8.19 5.14
N LEU A 171 -7.10 -8.60 4.01
CA LEU A 171 -7.56 -7.76 2.91
C LEU A 171 -9.09 -7.82 2.76
N SER A 172 -9.82 -8.12 3.84
CA SER A 172 -11.27 -8.23 3.76
C SER A 172 -11.92 -6.91 3.34
N GLY A 173 -12.83 -6.99 2.38
CA GLY A 173 -13.50 -5.82 1.79
C GLY A 173 -12.59 -4.85 1.03
N ALA A 174 -11.30 -5.16 0.83
CA ALA A 174 -10.38 -4.28 0.13
C ALA A 174 -10.72 -4.18 -1.36
N ASN A 175 -10.47 -3.01 -1.97
CA ASN A 175 -10.59 -2.81 -3.41
C ASN A 175 -9.22 -2.99 -4.09
N LEU A 176 -9.07 -4.09 -4.82
CA LEU A 176 -7.91 -4.47 -5.65
C LEU A 176 -8.33 -4.64 -7.12
N SER A 177 -9.39 -3.96 -7.56
CA SER A 177 -9.86 -4.07 -8.95
C SER A 177 -8.82 -3.56 -9.95
N GLY A 178 -8.55 -4.35 -10.99
CA GLY A 178 -7.64 -4.01 -12.08
C GLY A 178 -6.15 -3.98 -11.72
N THR A 179 -5.77 -4.44 -10.53
CA THR A 179 -4.37 -4.35 -10.07
C THR A 179 -3.47 -5.43 -10.68
N ASP A 180 -2.22 -5.06 -11.01
CA ASP A 180 -1.17 -6.02 -11.36
C ASP A 180 -0.56 -6.67 -10.11
N LEU A 181 -1.02 -7.88 -9.79
CA LEU A 181 -0.59 -8.74 -8.68
C LEU A 181 0.32 -9.88 -9.16
N MET A 182 0.98 -9.74 -10.31
CA MET A 182 1.88 -10.77 -10.83
C MET A 182 2.95 -11.15 -9.80
N GLN A 183 3.18 -12.46 -9.63
CA GLN A 183 4.16 -13.01 -8.69
C GLN A 183 3.96 -12.61 -7.22
N ALA A 184 2.81 -12.01 -6.85
CA ALA A 184 2.52 -11.64 -5.47
C ALA A 184 2.23 -12.89 -4.61
N ASN A 185 2.53 -12.82 -3.31
CA ASN A 185 2.31 -13.91 -2.36
C ASN A 185 1.16 -13.60 -1.39
N PHE A 186 0.03 -14.27 -1.53
CA PHE A 186 -1.15 -14.19 -0.66
C PHE A 186 -1.32 -15.44 0.21
N GLU A 187 -0.26 -16.18 0.52
CA GLU A 187 -0.36 -17.37 1.36
C GLU A 187 -1.11 -17.09 2.68
N GLY A 188 -2.22 -17.77 2.92
CA GLY A 188 -3.05 -17.62 4.12
C GLY A 188 -3.78 -16.27 4.25
N ALA A 189 -3.76 -15.41 3.22
CA ALA A 189 -4.39 -14.10 3.27
C ALA A 189 -5.92 -14.19 3.32
N ASN A 190 -6.56 -13.27 4.05
CA ASN A 190 -8.02 -13.13 4.08
C ASN A 190 -8.49 -12.10 3.05
N LEU A 191 -9.05 -12.55 1.94
CA LEU A 191 -9.64 -11.73 0.87
C LEU A 191 -11.17 -11.75 0.90
N THR A 192 -11.78 -12.01 2.06
CA THR A 192 -13.24 -12.11 2.16
C THR A 192 -13.92 -10.83 1.70
N GLY A 193 -14.80 -10.91 0.70
CA GLY A 193 -15.55 -9.77 0.18
C GLY A 193 -14.70 -8.74 -0.58
N ALA A 194 -13.42 -9.02 -0.86
CA ALA A 194 -12.57 -8.12 -1.61
C ALA A 194 -13.02 -7.99 -3.08
N ASP A 195 -12.85 -6.82 -3.68
CA ASP A 195 -13.02 -6.64 -5.13
C ASP A 195 -11.68 -6.85 -5.84
N LEU A 196 -11.59 -7.93 -6.61
CA LEU A 196 -10.42 -8.35 -7.38
C LEU A 196 -10.75 -8.35 -8.89
N SER A 197 -11.80 -7.65 -9.31
CA SER A 197 -12.26 -7.69 -10.69
C SER A 197 -11.19 -7.16 -11.64
N GLY A 198 -10.88 -7.91 -12.69
CA GLY A 198 -9.84 -7.54 -13.66
C GLY A 198 -8.40 -7.57 -13.12
N ALA A 199 -8.16 -8.04 -11.90
CA ALA A 199 -6.81 -8.12 -11.34
C ALA A 199 -5.99 -9.26 -11.99
N THR A 200 -4.67 -9.08 -12.09
CA THR A 200 -3.76 -10.07 -12.72
C THR A 200 -2.88 -10.73 -11.65
N PHE A 201 -3.07 -12.03 -11.42
CA PHE A 201 -2.35 -12.87 -10.45
C PHE A 201 -1.34 -13.83 -11.11
N SER A 202 -0.91 -13.58 -12.35
CA SER A 202 -0.07 -14.54 -13.06
C SER A 202 1.21 -14.88 -12.27
N ASP A 203 1.52 -16.18 -12.17
CA ASP A 203 2.61 -16.73 -11.33
C ASP A 203 2.52 -16.43 -9.82
N GLY A 204 1.39 -15.90 -9.33
CA GLY A 204 1.16 -15.59 -7.92
C GLY A 204 1.04 -16.82 -7.02
N VAL A 205 1.33 -16.66 -5.74
CA VAL A 205 1.13 -17.67 -4.70
C VAL A 205 -0.14 -17.36 -3.93
N LEU A 206 -1.11 -18.27 -3.89
CA LEU A 206 -2.44 -18.06 -3.32
C LEU A 206 -2.84 -19.20 -2.35
N TYR A 207 -1.87 -19.94 -1.82
CA TYR A 207 -2.12 -21.08 -0.95
C TYR A 207 -2.91 -20.68 0.30
N ALA A 208 -3.94 -21.45 0.65
CA ALA A 208 -4.77 -21.21 1.85
C ALA A 208 -5.41 -19.80 1.94
N ALA A 209 -5.39 -19.01 0.86
CA ALA A 209 -6.08 -17.73 0.82
C ALA A 209 -7.60 -17.94 0.93
N ASN A 210 -8.29 -17.02 1.59
CA ASN A 210 -9.74 -17.05 1.73
C ASN A 210 -10.37 -16.02 0.79
N PHE A 211 -11.04 -16.47 -0.27
CA PHE A 211 -11.73 -15.61 -1.22
C PHE A 211 -13.25 -15.53 -0.96
N ALA A 212 -13.76 -15.96 0.18
CA ALA A 212 -15.21 -16.01 0.39
C ALA A 212 -15.88 -14.68 0.03
N ARG A 213 -16.90 -14.71 -0.85
CA ARG A 213 -17.63 -13.54 -1.35
C ARG A 213 -16.79 -12.52 -2.15
N ALA A 214 -15.55 -12.84 -2.51
CA ALA A 214 -14.71 -11.96 -3.31
C ALA A 214 -15.22 -11.88 -4.76
N ASN A 215 -14.98 -10.73 -5.40
CA ASN A 215 -15.29 -10.52 -6.80
C ASN A 215 -14.04 -10.73 -7.67
N LEU A 216 -13.94 -11.83 -8.39
CA LEU A 216 -12.83 -12.17 -9.30
C LEU A 216 -13.26 -12.04 -10.78
N SER A 217 -14.31 -11.27 -11.09
CA SER A 217 -14.79 -11.17 -12.47
C SER A 217 -13.73 -10.58 -13.39
N GLY A 218 -13.40 -11.25 -14.48
CA GLY A 218 -12.38 -10.82 -15.44
C GLY A 218 -10.94 -10.89 -14.90
N ALA A 219 -10.71 -11.43 -13.70
CA ALA A 219 -9.36 -11.56 -13.15
C ALA A 219 -8.56 -12.62 -13.93
N ASP A 220 -7.25 -12.39 -14.08
CA ASP A 220 -6.34 -13.36 -14.68
C ASP A 220 -5.58 -14.12 -13.58
N LEU A 221 -5.86 -15.40 -13.39
CA LEU A 221 -5.15 -16.28 -12.46
C LEU A 221 -4.29 -17.31 -13.20
N SER A 222 -3.83 -16.99 -14.41
CA SER A 222 -3.01 -17.90 -15.20
C SER A 222 -1.75 -18.32 -14.46
N GLU A 223 -1.43 -19.61 -14.46
CA GLU A 223 -0.26 -20.18 -13.73
C GLU A 223 -0.21 -19.91 -12.21
N ALA A 224 -1.25 -19.31 -11.63
CA ALA A 224 -1.30 -19.01 -10.20
C ALA A 224 -1.32 -20.32 -9.37
N LYS A 225 -0.59 -20.31 -8.25
CA LYS A 225 -0.44 -21.48 -7.38
C LYS A 225 -1.50 -21.44 -6.28
N LEU A 226 -2.52 -22.28 -6.41
CA LEU A 226 -3.73 -22.24 -5.58
C LEU A 226 -3.85 -23.43 -4.60
N SER A 227 -3.06 -24.51 -4.78
CA SER A 227 -3.23 -25.77 -4.05
C SER A 227 -2.16 -26.05 -2.99
N ILE A 228 -2.58 -26.77 -1.94
CA ILE A 228 -1.71 -27.42 -0.95
C ILE A 228 -1.66 -28.89 -1.36
N THR A 229 -0.69 -29.31 -2.18
CA THR A 229 -0.51 -30.75 -2.43
C THR A 229 -0.09 -31.44 -1.12
N GLY A 230 -1.02 -32.19 -0.49
CA GLY A 230 -0.77 -32.94 0.76
C GLY A 230 -2.01 -33.59 1.43
N ARG A 231 -2.46 -34.74 0.90
CA ARG A 231 -3.25 -35.84 1.55
C ARG A 231 -4.76 -35.77 1.85
N TYR A 232 -5.52 -34.69 1.68
CA TYR A 232 -6.94 -34.69 2.13
C TYR A 232 -7.94 -34.01 1.19
N ALA A 233 -8.02 -34.45 -0.08
CA ALA A 233 -8.98 -33.94 -1.05
C ALA A 233 -10.15 -34.92 -1.29
N SER A 234 -11.08 -34.99 -0.35
CA SER A 234 -12.40 -35.57 -0.61
C SER A 234 -13.44 -34.72 0.10
N ILE A 235 -14.26 -33.96 -0.65
CA ILE A 235 -15.66 -33.61 -0.38
C ILE A 235 -16.12 -32.48 -1.34
N ILE A 236 -17.25 -32.76 -2.02
CA ILE A 236 -18.23 -31.87 -2.69
C ILE A 236 -18.05 -31.48 -4.17
N SER A 237 -19.22 -31.53 -4.83
CA SER A 237 -19.47 -31.50 -6.27
C SER A 237 -20.46 -30.39 -6.67
N ARG A 238 -20.44 -30.06 -7.97
CA ARG A 238 -21.52 -29.52 -8.84
C ARG A 238 -21.90 -28.03 -8.70
N ARG A 239 -21.25 -27.18 -9.52
CA ARG A 239 -21.82 -26.34 -10.60
C ARG A 239 -20.67 -25.57 -11.30
N ASP A 240 -20.85 -25.26 -12.59
CA ASP A 240 -19.95 -24.52 -13.51
C ASP A 240 -18.55 -25.14 -13.81
N PRO A 241 -18.21 -25.42 -15.10
CA PRO A 241 -16.88 -25.91 -15.50
C PRO A 241 -15.70 -25.07 -15.03
N HIS A 242 -15.84 -23.74 -14.95
CA HIS A 242 -14.77 -22.86 -14.48
C HIS A 242 -14.58 -22.98 -12.96
N THR A 243 -15.68 -23.03 -12.21
CA THR A 243 -15.67 -23.19 -10.75
C THR A 243 -15.19 -24.59 -10.30
N LYS A 244 -15.41 -25.65 -11.09
CA LYS A 244 -14.95 -27.03 -10.79
C LYS A 244 -13.44 -27.16 -10.58
N LYS A 245 -12.63 -26.36 -11.29
CA LYS A 245 -11.17 -26.38 -11.15
C LYS A 245 -10.78 -25.79 -9.79
N PHE A 246 -11.48 -24.75 -9.34
CA PHE A 246 -11.17 -23.98 -8.15
C PHE A 246 -11.56 -24.69 -6.83
N LEU A 247 -12.58 -25.54 -6.85
CA LEU A 247 -13.14 -26.21 -5.65
C LEU A 247 -12.25 -27.31 -5.04
N ARG A 248 -11.10 -27.65 -5.64
CA ARG A 248 -10.24 -28.77 -5.18
C ARG A 248 -9.19 -28.37 -4.14
N THR A 249 -9.00 -27.07 -3.92
CA THR A 249 -7.97 -26.55 -3.03
C THR A 249 -8.62 -26.08 -1.72
N LYS A 250 -7.90 -26.02 -0.60
CA LYS A 250 -8.42 -25.45 0.67
C LYS A 250 -8.65 -23.92 0.60
N VAL A 251 -8.91 -23.40 -0.59
CA VAL A 251 -9.24 -22.01 -0.84
C VAL A 251 -10.75 -21.87 -0.63
N LEU A 252 -11.15 -21.08 0.36
CA LEU A 252 -12.57 -20.89 0.66
C LEU A 252 -13.20 -19.99 -0.41
N VAL A 253 -14.12 -20.55 -1.20
CA VAL A 253 -14.73 -19.86 -2.36
C VAL A 253 -16.23 -19.67 -2.29
N ARG A 254 -16.77 -19.73 -1.08
CA ARG A 254 -18.20 -19.56 -0.90
C ARG A 254 -18.63 -18.17 -1.39
N GLY A 255 -19.44 -18.11 -2.45
CA GLY A 255 -19.97 -16.86 -3.00
C GLY A 255 -18.98 -16.06 -3.85
N VAL A 256 -17.88 -16.67 -4.32
CA VAL A 256 -16.95 -16.01 -5.23
C VAL A 256 -17.60 -15.77 -6.59
N ASN A 257 -17.42 -14.58 -7.16
CA ASN A 257 -17.78 -14.29 -8.55
C ASN A 257 -16.59 -14.56 -9.48
N LEU A 258 -16.66 -15.59 -10.33
CA LEU A 258 -15.61 -15.97 -11.28
C LEU A 258 -15.94 -15.60 -12.75
N LYS A 259 -16.95 -14.77 -13.00
CA LYS A 259 -17.41 -14.47 -14.37
C LYS A 259 -16.27 -13.91 -15.23
N GLY A 260 -15.87 -14.64 -16.27
CA GLY A 260 -14.82 -14.21 -17.20
C GLY A 260 -13.39 -14.29 -16.65
N ALA A 261 -13.17 -14.94 -15.49
CA ALA A 261 -11.83 -15.13 -14.95
C ALA A 261 -11.02 -16.12 -15.81
N ASN A 262 -9.74 -15.82 -16.05
CA ASN A 262 -8.81 -16.73 -16.71
C ASN A 262 -8.17 -17.66 -15.66
N LEU A 263 -8.35 -18.98 -15.81
CA LEU A 263 -7.81 -19.99 -14.90
C LEU A 263 -6.82 -20.94 -15.59
N THR A 264 -6.30 -20.56 -16.75
CA THR A 264 -5.41 -21.38 -17.59
C THR A 264 -4.11 -21.68 -16.84
N GLY A 265 -3.64 -22.93 -16.80
CA GLY A 265 -2.38 -23.27 -16.11
C GLY A 265 -2.39 -23.17 -14.57
N ALA A 266 -3.38 -22.49 -13.97
CA ALA A 266 -3.51 -22.37 -12.53
C ALA A 266 -3.44 -23.75 -11.85
N ASN A 267 -2.48 -23.91 -10.93
CA ASN A 267 -2.18 -25.20 -10.30
C ASN A 267 -3.17 -25.45 -9.15
N LEU A 268 -4.17 -26.26 -9.47
CA LEU A 268 -5.35 -26.54 -8.68
C LEU A 268 -5.42 -28.01 -8.22
N VAL A 269 -4.27 -28.72 -8.25
CA VAL A 269 -4.19 -30.17 -7.97
C VAL A 269 -4.02 -30.46 -6.50
#